data_AF-K2HS10-F1
#
_entry.id   AF-K2HS10-F1
#
_cell.length_a   1.000
_cell.length_b   1.000
_cell.length_c   1.000
_cell.angle_alpha   90.00
_cell.angle_beta   90.00
_cell.angle_gamma   90.00
#
_symmetry.space_group_name_H-M   'P 1'
#
loop_
_entity.id
_entity.type
_entity.pdbx_description
1 polymer ?
#
loop_
_entity_poly.entity_id
_entity_poly.type
_entity_poly.pdbx_seq_one_letter_code
_entity_poly.pdbx_strand_id
1 'polypeptide(L)'
;MILHKHFLQNGQITNTVATVPNYFNKKQRDTTLFVYKVALIKSVELVNESTAVIIEYKREYPSSLKEGDKIVVIDFGGGTLDIACCRIIHGNNVKVYSSGDDQDLGVNDFGIIMMDIIKERSRTNEN
;
A
#
# COMPACT_ATOMS: atom_id res chain seq x y z
N MET A 1 4.15 -0.65 -4.55
CA MET A 1 4.62 -1.73 -5.46
C MET A 1 5.73 -2.53 -4.80
N ILE A 2 5.42 -3.68 -4.19
CA ILE A 2 6.44 -4.58 -3.64
C ILE A 2 6.97 -5.43 -4.80
N LEU A 3 8.06 -4.99 -5.43
CA LEU A 3 8.83 -5.84 -6.35
C LEU A 3 9.80 -6.68 -5.51
N HIS A 4 9.43 -7.93 -5.25
CA HIS A 4 10.33 -8.87 -4.58
C HIS A 4 11.46 -9.27 -5.56
N LYS A 5 12.61 -8.58 -5.47
CA LYS A 5 13.76 -8.70 -6.39
C LYS A 5 14.33 -10.11 -6.53
N HIS A 6 14.06 -11.03 -5.60
CA HIS A 6 14.59 -12.39 -5.63
C HIS A 6 14.03 -13.30 -6.72
N PHE A 7 12.97 -12.91 -7.44
CA PHE A 7 12.35 -13.74 -8.49
C PHE A 7 12.68 -13.34 -9.94
N LEU A 8 13.40 -12.23 -10.15
CA LEU A 8 13.70 -11.76 -11.51
C LEU A 8 15.04 -12.34 -11.99
N GLN A 9 15.00 -13.59 -12.47
CA GLN A 9 16.01 -14.06 -13.44
C GLN A 9 15.83 -13.23 -14.73
N ASN A 10 16.90 -13.07 -15.55
CA ASN A 10 17.02 -12.21 -16.74
C ASN A 10 16.01 -12.43 -17.91
N GLY A 11 14.76 -12.81 -17.63
CA GLY A 11 13.67 -13.03 -18.57
C GLY A 11 12.69 -11.86 -18.64
N GLN A 12 11.85 -11.88 -19.68
CA GLN A 12 10.81 -10.88 -19.88
C GLN A 12 9.71 -11.04 -18.80
N ILE A 13 9.34 -9.94 -18.13
CA ILE A 13 8.24 -9.94 -17.16
C ILE A 13 6.91 -10.05 -17.92
N THR A 14 6.20 -11.17 -17.75
CA THR A 14 4.92 -11.42 -18.43
C THR A 14 3.71 -11.15 -17.54
N ASN A 15 3.86 -11.27 -16.22
CA ASN A 15 2.79 -11.21 -15.24
C ASN A 15 3.20 -10.30 -14.08
N THR A 16 2.24 -9.53 -13.54
CA THR A 16 2.47 -8.60 -12.44
C THR A 16 1.25 -8.55 -11.53
N VAL A 17 1.49 -8.46 -10.24
CA VAL A 17 0.46 -8.09 -9.26
C VAL A 17 0.78 -6.68 -8.78
N ALA A 18 -0.18 -5.78 -8.82
CA ALA A 18 -0.03 -4.41 -8.38
C ALA A 18 -1.00 -4.12 -7.24
N THR A 19 -0.49 -3.44 -6.22
CA THR A 19 -1.32 -2.98 -5.09
C THR A 19 -2.05 -1.70 -5.48
N VAL A 20 -3.28 -1.55 -5.00
CA VAL A 20 -4.07 -0.31 -5.12
C VAL A 20 -4.73 0.04 -3.78
N PRO A 21 -5.06 1.33 -3.56
CA PRO A 21 -5.78 1.75 -2.36
C PRO A 21 -7.11 1.03 -2.18
N ASN A 22 -7.54 0.88 -0.92
CA ASN A 22 -8.79 0.18 -0.60
C ASN A 22 -10.03 0.87 -1.19
N TYR A 23 -10.03 2.20 -1.23
CA TYR A 23 -11.15 3.02 -1.68
C TYR A 23 -11.24 3.15 -3.22
N PHE A 24 -10.29 2.57 -3.98
CA PHE A 24 -10.29 2.66 -5.44
C PHE A 24 -11.56 2.07 -6.04
N ASN A 25 -12.34 2.93 -6.69
CA ASN A 25 -13.53 2.53 -7.42
C ASN A 25 -13.17 1.84 -8.75
N LYS A 26 -14.18 1.28 -9.42
CA LYS A 26 -14.00 0.55 -10.67
C LYS A 26 -13.28 1.38 -11.75
N LYS A 27 -13.65 2.66 -11.91
CA LYS A 27 -13.04 3.55 -12.91
C LYS A 27 -11.56 3.77 -12.65
N GLN A 28 -11.16 3.96 -11.39
CA GLN A 28 -9.75 4.12 -11.02
C GLN A 28 -8.97 2.83 -11.28
N ARG A 29 -9.53 1.66 -10.94
CA ARG A 29 -8.92 0.35 -11.23
C ARG A 29 -8.76 0.08 -12.72
N ASP A 30 -9.79 0.34 -13.51
CA ASP A 30 -9.75 0.18 -14.96
C ASP A 30 -8.70 1.11 -15.58
N THR A 31 -8.58 2.34 -15.05
CA THR A 31 -7.54 3.30 -15.46
C THR A 31 -6.14 2.77 -15.14
N THR A 32 -5.92 2.23 -13.94
CA THR A 32 -4.64 1.61 -13.57
C THR A 32 -4.28 0.45 -14.49
N LEU A 33 -5.21 -0.47 -14.76
CA LEU A 33 -5.00 -1.58 -15.69
C LEU A 33 -4.67 -1.09 -17.11
N PHE A 34 -5.32 -0.02 -17.57
CA PHE A 34 -5.03 0.58 -18.85
C PHE A 34 -3.60 1.13 -18.93
N VAL A 35 -3.12 1.80 -17.88
CA VAL A 35 -1.71 2.28 -17.81
C VAL A 35 -0.73 1.12 -17.96
N TYR A 36 -0.96 0.00 -17.29
CA TYR A 36 -0.14 -1.21 -17.45
C TYR A 36 -0.16 -1.79 -18.86
N LYS A 37 -1.32 -1.79 -19.52
CA LYS A 37 -1.46 -2.23 -20.91
C LYS A 37 -0.65 -1.34 -21.87
N VAL A 38 -0.68 -0.02 -21.67
CA VAL A 38 0.13 0.93 -22.43
C VAL A 38 1.64 0.70 -22.19
N ALA A 39 2.01 0.30 -20.96
CA ALA A 39 3.37 -0.11 -20.61
C ALA A 39 3.77 -1.51 -21.13
N LEU A 40 2.95 -2.15 -21.97
CA LEU A 40 3.18 -3.48 -22.57
C LEU A 40 3.29 -4.63 -21.55
N ILE A 41 2.74 -4.47 -20.34
CA ILE A 41 2.67 -5.53 -19.33
C ILE A 41 1.41 -6.36 -19.59
N LYS A 42 1.59 -7.60 -20.05
CA LYS A 42 0.53 -8.42 -20.64
C LYS A 42 -0.55 -8.87 -19.65
N SER A 43 -0.18 -9.19 -18.41
CA SER A 43 -1.10 -9.70 -17.40
C SER A 43 -0.89 -8.98 -16.08
N VAL A 44 -1.87 -8.18 -15.66
CA VAL A 44 -1.86 -7.48 -14.38
C VAL A 44 -3.08 -7.82 -13.56
N GLU A 45 -2.84 -8.20 -12.31
CA GLU A 45 -3.88 -8.35 -11.30
C GLU A 45 -3.75 -7.23 -10.27
N LEU A 46 -4.86 -6.59 -9.92
CA LEU A 46 -4.90 -5.57 -8.88
C LEU A 46 -5.36 -6.18 -7.57
N VAL A 47 -4.58 -5.99 -6.51
CA VAL A 47 -4.91 -6.39 -5.15
C VAL A 47 -4.99 -5.16 -4.26
N ASN A 48 -5.86 -5.19 -3.25
CA ASN A 48 -5.90 -4.12 -2.26
C ASN A 48 -4.62 -4.11 -1.42
N GLU A 49 -4.11 -2.93 -1.08
CA GLU A 49 -2.95 -2.77 -0.20
C GLU A 49 -3.14 -3.49 1.14
N SER A 50 -4.31 -3.32 1.79
CA SER A 50 -4.61 -3.99 3.06
C SER A 50 -4.59 -5.51 2.95
N THR A 51 -5.10 -6.06 1.85
CA THR A 51 -5.05 -7.51 1.58
C THR A 51 -3.62 -7.99 1.40
N ALA A 52 -2.81 -7.26 0.63
CA ALA A 52 -1.40 -7.60 0.42
C ALA A 52 -0.61 -7.60 1.73
N VAL A 53 -0.80 -6.59 2.59
CA VAL A 53 -0.17 -6.50 3.91
C VAL A 53 -0.55 -7.69 4.79
N ILE A 54 -1.84 -8.04 4.85
CA ILE A 54 -2.31 -9.17 5.68
C ILE A 54 -1.73 -10.50 5.18
N ILE A 55 -1.70 -10.72 3.86
CA ILE A 55 -1.12 -11.93 3.27
C ILE A 55 0.37 -12.03 3.61
N GLU A 56 1.11 -10.93 3.47
CA GLU A 56 2.54 -10.90 3.76
C GLU A 56 2.82 -11.10 5.25
N TYR A 57 2.10 -10.42 6.12
CA TYR A 57 2.24 -10.57 7.57
C TYR A 57 1.94 -12.01 8.02
N LYS A 58 0.91 -12.63 7.46
CA LYS A 58 0.60 -14.04 7.72
C LYS A 58 1.67 -14.99 7.15
N ARG A 59 2.29 -14.65 6.01
CA ARG A 59 3.40 -15.43 5.43
C ARG A 59 4.63 -15.40 6.33
N GLU A 60 4.97 -14.21 6.85
CA GLU A 60 6.11 -14.01 7.73
C GLU A 60 5.87 -14.60 9.13
N TYR A 61 4.64 -14.49 9.63
CA TYR A 61 4.23 -14.97 10.95
C TYR A 61 3.03 -15.95 10.86
N PRO A 62 3.23 -17.22 10.45
CA PRO A 62 2.13 -18.14 10.14
C PRO A 62 1.14 -18.43 11.28
N SER A 63 1.57 -18.25 12.53
CA SER A 63 0.76 -18.50 13.72
C SER A 63 0.14 -17.23 14.32
N SER A 64 0.41 -16.05 13.78
CA SER A 64 -0.05 -14.77 14.36
C SER A 64 -1.48 -14.42 13.96
N LEU A 65 -1.92 -14.87 12.78
CA LEU A 65 -3.23 -14.57 12.22
C LEU A 65 -3.95 -15.86 11.80
N LYS A 66 -5.19 -16.02 12.24
CA LYS A 66 -6.04 -17.17 11.92
C LYS A 66 -7.32 -16.77 11.21
N GLU A 67 -7.98 -17.77 10.63
CA GLU A 67 -9.29 -17.60 10.02
C GLU A 67 -10.28 -17.00 11.03
N GLY A 68 -11.05 -16.01 10.58
CA GLY A 68 -12.01 -15.30 11.40
C GLY A 68 -11.48 -14.08 12.15
N ASP A 69 -10.16 -13.85 12.19
CA ASP A 69 -9.58 -12.69 12.85
C ASP A 69 -10.00 -11.39 12.17
N LYS A 70 -10.27 -10.37 13.00
CA LYS A 70 -10.56 -9.01 12.58
C LYS A 70 -9.29 -8.18 12.69
N ILE A 71 -8.94 -7.49 11.62
CA ILE A 71 -7.67 -6.78 11.49
C ILE A 71 -7.97 -5.34 11.08
N VAL A 72 -7.30 -4.39 11.70
CA VAL A 72 -7.25 -3.01 11.21
C VAL A 72 -5.89 -2.82 10.58
N VAL A 73 -5.88 -2.47 9.30
CA VAL A 73 -4.66 -2.04 8.60
C VAL A 73 -4.63 -0.53 8.58
N ILE A 74 -3.50 0.04 8.99
CA ILE A 74 -3.21 1.47 8.91
C ILE A 74 -2.03 1.60 7.96
N ASP A 75 -2.29 2.16 6.77
CA ASP A 75 -1.28 2.45 5.77
C ASP A 75 -1.02 3.96 5.79
N PHE A 76 0.16 4.33 6.29
CA PHE A 76 0.57 5.72 6.44
C PHE A 76 1.63 6.04 5.39
N GLY A 77 1.13 6.45 4.22
CA GLY A 77 1.91 6.68 3.02
C GLY A 77 2.57 8.06 2.96
N GLY A 78 3.09 8.39 1.78
CA GLY A 78 3.77 9.66 1.51
C GLY A 78 2.88 10.88 1.73
N GLY A 79 1.66 10.84 1.20
CA GLY A 79 0.71 11.95 1.28
C GLY A 79 -0.70 11.52 1.67
N THR A 80 -0.92 10.23 1.95
CA THR A 80 -2.23 9.71 2.34
C THR A 80 -2.13 8.83 3.57
N LEU A 81 -3.18 8.85 4.38
CA LEU A 81 -3.41 7.92 5.47
C LEU A 81 -4.64 7.10 5.11
N ASP A 82 -4.45 5.79 4.96
CA ASP A 82 -5.48 4.85 4.60
C ASP A 82 -5.74 3.86 5.74
N ILE A 83 -7.01 3.68 6.11
CA ILE A 83 -7.42 2.74 7.15
C ILE A 83 -8.40 1.74 6.57
N ALA A 84 -8.22 0.45 6.87
CA ALA A 84 -9.13 -0.60 6.45
C ALA A 84 -9.43 -1.59 7.59
N CYS A 85 -10.72 -1.87 7.80
CA CYS A 85 -11.20 -2.93 8.68
C CYS A 85 -11.43 -4.20 7.86
N CYS A 86 -10.65 -5.23 8.16
CA CYS A 86 -10.57 -6.47 7.39
C CYS A 86 -10.92 -7.68 8.25
N ARG A 87 -11.27 -8.79 7.58
CA ARG A 87 -11.36 -10.12 8.21
C ARG A 87 -10.78 -11.18 7.31
N ILE A 88 -10.07 -12.13 7.91
CA ILE A 88 -9.63 -13.34 7.21
C ILE A 88 -10.82 -14.29 7.09
N ILE A 89 -11.19 -14.65 5.87
CA ILE A 89 -12.38 -15.47 5.61
C ILE A 89 -12.04 -16.94 5.47
N HIS A 90 -11.22 -17.31 4.48
CA HIS A 90 -10.84 -18.71 4.27
C HIS A 90 -9.47 -18.76 3.60
N GLY A 91 -8.54 -19.52 4.18
CA GLY A 91 -7.16 -19.55 3.72
C GLY A 91 -6.54 -18.15 3.73
N ASN A 92 -6.18 -17.63 2.54
CA ASN A 92 -5.58 -16.30 2.36
C ASN A 92 -6.57 -15.25 1.85
N ASN A 93 -7.86 -15.58 1.76
CA ASN A 93 -8.89 -14.63 1.33
C ASN A 93 -9.19 -13.64 2.45
N VAL A 94 -8.99 -12.36 2.15
CA VAL A 94 -9.27 -11.24 3.05
C VAL A 94 -10.48 -10.48 2.54
N LYS A 95 -11.46 -10.24 3.41
CA LYS A 95 -12.59 -9.36 3.13
C LYS A 95 -12.39 -8.03 3.82
N VAL A 96 -12.42 -6.95 3.04
CA VAL A 96 -12.51 -5.57 3.55
C VAL A 96 -13.97 -5.27 3.86
N TYR A 97 -14.27 -4.83 5.08
CA TYR A 97 -15.62 -4.45 5.52
C TYR A 97 -15.87 -2.95 5.37
N SER A 98 -14.88 -2.15 5.71
CA SER A 98 -14.94 -0.70 5.63
C SER A 98 -13.54 -0.15 5.45
N SER A 99 -13.45 1.01 4.81
CA SER A 99 -12.22 1.77 4.68
C SER A 99 -12.51 3.26 4.83
N GLY A 100 -11.50 4.02 5.24
CA GLY A 100 -11.50 5.47 5.22
C GLY A 100 -10.12 5.98 4.87
N ASP A 101 -10.05 7.22 4.40
CA ASP A 101 -8.85 7.88 3.93
C ASP A 101 -8.77 9.33 4.42
N ASP A 102 -7.54 9.81 4.59
CA ASP A 102 -7.19 11.22 4.61
C ASP A 102 -6.20 11.46 3.47
N GLN A 103 -6.61 12.27 2.49
CA GLN A 103 -5.83 12.52 1.26
C GLN A 103 -4.77 13.61 1.43
N ASP A 104 -4.79 14.31 2.57
CA ASP A 104 -3.93 15.45 2.86
C ASP A 104 -3.07 15.20 4.12
N LEU A 105 -2.89 13.93 4.50
CA LEU A 105 -2.11 13.52 5.66
C LEU A 105 -1.17 12.37 5.31
N GLY A 106 0.14 12.61 5.38
CA GLY A 106 1.16 11.60 5.13
C GLY A 106 2.53 11.97 5.71
N VAL A 107 3.54 11.13 5.46
CA VAL A 107 4.90 11.39 5.95
C VAL A 107 5.55 12.65 5.34
N ASN A 108 5.04 13.15 4.21
CA ASN A 108 5.48 14.39 3.60
C ASN A 108 5.24 15.60 4.53
N ASP A 109 4.16 15.59 5.32
CA ASP A 109 3.86 16.65 6.28
C ASP A 109 4.92 16.72 7.38
N PHE A 110 5.38 15.56 7.85
CA PHE A 110 6.52 15.49 8.76
C PHE A 110 7.80 16.04 8.13
N GLY A 111 7.99 15.81 6.83
CA GLY A 111 9.09 16.41 6.07
C GLY A 111 9.07 17.93 6.10
N ILE A 112 7.90 18.54 5.89
CA ILE A 112 7.71 20.00 5.94
C ILE A 112 8.00 20.53 7.35
N ILE A 113 7.42 19.90 8.38
CA ILE A 113 7.63 20.29 9.79
C ILE A 113 9.13 20.23 10.14
N MET A 114 9.83 19.17 9.75
CA MET A 114 11.26 19.02 9.98
C MET A 114 12.08 20.11 9.28
N MET A 115 11.73 20.45 8.03
CA MET A 115 12.40 21.54 7.31
C MET A 115 12.24 22.88 8.03
N ASP A 116 11.06 23.17 8.56
CA ASP A 116 10.81 24.43 9.25
C ASP A 116 11.54 24.52 10.59
N ILE A 117 11.60 23.41 11.35
CA ILE A 117 12.42 23.31 12.56
C ILE A 117 13.90 23.58 12.25
N ILE A 118 14.42 23.00 11.15
CA ILE A 118 15.82 23.22 10.75
C ILE A 118 16.06 24.69 10.38
N LYS A 119 15.18 25.30 9.58
CA LYS A 119 15.29 26.72 9.21
C LYS A 119 15.28 27.63 10.43
N GLU A 120 14.43 27.36 11.41
CA GLU A 120 14.35 28.13 12.65
C GLU A 120 15.66 28.03 13.43
N ARG A 121 16.17 26.81 13.65
CA ARG A 121 17.43 26.60 14.38
C ARG A 121 18.64 27.23 13.69
N SER A 122 18.70 27.19 12.36
CA SER A 122 19.79 27.82 11.60
C SER A 122 19.82 29.34 11.80
N ARG A 123 18.67 30.00 11.87
CA ARG A 123 18.59 31.45 12.13
C ARG A 123 18.99 31.82 13.56
N THR A 124 18.73 30.95 14.53
CA THR A 124 19.10 31.19 15.93
C THR A 124 20.60 31.07 16.18
N ASN A 125 21.33 30.30 15.38
CA ASN A 125 22.79 30.13 15.49
C ASN A 125 23.62 31.22 14.78
N GLU A 126 22.97 32.14 14.07
CA GLU A 126 23.61 33.28 13.40
C GLU A 126 23.52 34.60 14.22
N ASN A 127 22.92 34.56 15.42
CA ASN A 127 22.90 35.66 16.40
C ASN A 127 23.64 35.27 17.68
#